data_AF-A0A924S7P3-F1
#
_entry.id   AF-A0A924S7P3-F1
#
_cell.length_a   1.000
_cell.length_b   1.000
_cell.length_c   1.000
_cell.angle_alpha   90.00
_cell.angle_beta   90.00
_cell.angle_gamma   90.00
#
_symmetry.space_group_name_H-M   'P 1'
#
loop_
_entity.id
_entity.type
_entity.pdbx_description
1 polymer ?
#
loop_
_entity_poly.entity_id
_entity_poly.type
_entity_poly.pdbx_seq_one_letter_code
_entity_poly.pdbx_strand_id
1 'polypeptide(L)' 'MTTNTQQLHDLGQSLWIDNISRQTLRDGSLAALIADYSVTGLTSNPSIFEKAMGEGDAYDDAIG' A
#
# COMPACT_ATOMS: atom_id res chain seq x y z
N MET A 1 -2.79 11.67 -11.41
CA MET A 1 -3.72 12.17 -10.38
C MET A 1 -5.17 12.11 -10.85
N THR A 2 -6.06 11.39 -10.15
CA THR A 2 -7.49 11.31 -10.50
C THR A 2 -8.31 12.39 -9.81
N THR A 3 -9.29 12.97 -10.52
CA THR A 3 -10.10 14.10 -10.03
C THR A 3 -10.86 13.78 -8.74
N ASN A 4 -11.41 12.56 -8.61
CA ASN A 4 -12.26 12.20 -7.48
C ASN A 4 -11.47 12.04 -6.17
N THR A 5 -10.28 11.41 -6.24
CA THR A 5 -9.44 11.21 -5.04
C THR A 5 -8.88 12.52 -4.53
N GLN A 6 -8.52 13.42 -5.46
CA GLN A 6 -8.10 14.78 -5.11
C GLN A 6 -9.22 15.57 -4.43
N GLN A 7 -10.44 15.50 -4.95
CA GLN A 7 -11.59 16.20 -4.33
C GLN A 7 -11.84 15.73 -2.89
N LEU A 8 -11.77 14.43 -2.62
CA LEU A 8 -11.89 13.91 -1.25
C LEU A 8 -10.78 14.44 -0.35
N HIS A 9 -9.54 14.43 -0.84
CA HIS A 9 -8.40 14.97 -0.11
C HIS A 9 -8.57 16.47 0.20
N ASP A 10 -9.03 17.27 -0.77
CA ASP A 10 -9.27 18.72 -0.60
C ASP A 10 -10.40 19.01 0.39
N LEU A 11 -11.35 18.08 0.55
CA LEU A 11 -12.40 18.13 1.58
C LEU A 11 -11.91 17.68 2.96
N GLY A 12 -10.62 17.34 3.11
CA GLY A 12 -10.01 16.89 4.36
C GLY A 12 -10.17 15.39 4.65
N GLN A 13 -10.67 14.61 3.69
CA GLN A 13 -10.79 13.15 3.82
C GLN A 13 -9.47 12.48 3.44
N SER A 14 -8.88 11.73 4.38
CA SER A 14 -7.71 10.90 4.10
C SER A 14 -8.09 9.57 3.43
N LEU A 15 -7.33 9.18 2.40
CA LEU A 15 -7.49 7.93 1.66
C LEU A 15 -6.38 6.96 2.05
N TRP A 16 -6.78 5.76 2.47
CA TRP A 16 -5.88 4.73 2.98
C TRP A 16 -6.01 3.44 2.15
N ILE A 17 -4.89 2.76 1.94
CA ILE A 17 -4.87 1.44 1.27
C ILE A 17 -4.84 0.34 2.32
N ASP A 18 -5.77 -0.61 2.22
CA ASP A 18 -5.93 -1.70 3.19
C ASP A 18 -5.00 -2.90 2.95
N ASN A 19 -3.87 -2.66 2.31
CA ASN A 19 -2.82 -3.66 2.18
C ASN A 19 -1.44 -3.01 1.98
N ILE A 20 -0.42 -3.75 2.40
CA ILE A 20 0.96 -3.46 2.06
C ILE A 20 1.69 -4.78 1.80
N SER A 21 2.51 -4.79 0.75
CA SER A 21 3.42 -5.87 0.44
C SER A 21 4.85 -5.33 0.28
N ARG A 22 5.86 -6.19 0.44
CA ARG A 22 7.26 -5.81 0.15
C ARG A 22 7.47 -5.37 -1.28
N GLN A 23 6.73 -5.97 -2.22
CA GLN A 23 6.78 -5.59 -3.61
C GLN A 23 6.31 -4.14 -3.80
N THR A 24 5.15 -3.78 -3.24
CA THR A 24 4.59 -2.41 -3.31
C THR A 24 5.54 -1.34 -2.77
N LEU A 25 6.39 -1.70 -1.80
CA LEU A 25 7.44 -0.83 -1.25
C LEU A 25 8.68 -0.70 -2.13
N ARG A 26 8.97 -1.69 -2.98
CA ARG A 26 10.23 -1.78 -3.73
C ARG A 26 10.08 -1.45 -5.21
N ASP A 27 8.91 -1.64 -5.80
CA ASP A 27 8.68 -1.50 -7.25
C ASP A 27 8.14 -0.12 -7.67
N GLY A 28 8.00 0.81 -6.72
CA GLY A 28 7.49 2.17 -6.98
C GLY A 28 5.97 2.29 -6.97
N SER A 29 5.23 1.20 -6.75
CA SER A 29 3.76 1.23 -6.69
C SER A 29 3.25 2.17 -5.59
N LEU A 30 3.87 2.18 -4.41
CA LEU A 30 3.46 3.11 -3.33
C LEU A 30 3.64 4.58 -3.75
N ALA A 31 4.73 4.91 -4.45
CA ALA A 31 4.95 6.27 -4.93
C ALA A 31 3.89 6.68 -5.96
N ALA A 32 3.53 5.77 -6.87
CA ALA A 32 2.44 5.99 -7.82
C ALA A 32 1.08 6.19 -7.11
N LEU A 33 0.78 5.40 -6.08
CA LEU A 33 -0.45 5.55 -5.30
C LEU A 33 -0.56 6.93 -4.62
N ILE A 34 0.54 7.44 -4.08
CA ILE A 34 0.59 8.78 -3.49
C ILE A 34 0.37 9.84 -4.59
N ALA A 35 1.13 9.77 -5.68
CA ALA A 35 1.12 10.79 -6.73
C ALA A 35 -0.20 10.80 -7.53
N ASP A 36 -0.79 9.64 -7.79
CA ASP A 36 -1.92 9.50 -8.69
C ASP A 36 -3.28 9.39 -8.00
N TYR A 37 -3.31 8.99 -6.73
CA TYR A 37 -4.54 8.68 -6.02
C TYR A 37 -4.67 9.39 -4.68
N SER A 38 -3.79 10.35 -4.36
CA SER A 38 -3.84 11.12 -3.11
C SER A 38 -3.88 10.23 -1.85
N VAL A 39 -3.24 9.06 -1.92
CA VAL A 39 -3.14 8.15 -0.78
C VAL A 39 -2.25 8.78 0.29
N THR A 40 -2.75 8.82 1.53
CA THR A 40 -2.04 9.43 2.67
C THR A 40 -1.72 8.44 3.78
N GLY A 41 -2.21 7.19 3.69
CA GLY A 41 -1.95 6.16 4.67
C GLY A 41 -2.10 4.75 4.11
N LEU A 42 -1.64 3.79 4.90
CA LEU A 42 -1.76 2.36 4.62
C LEU A 42 -1.90 1.59 5.93
N THR A 43 -2.49 0.40 5.85
CA THR A 43 -2.58 -0.53 6.97
C THR A 43 -1.88 -1.84 6.63
N SER A 44 -1.21 -2.41 7.64
CA SER A 44 -0.75 -3.79 7.61
C SER A 44 -1.64 -4.63 8.50
N ASN A 45 -2.34 -5.60 7.94
CA ASN A 45 -3.17 -6.54 8.69
C ASN A 45 -2.41 -7.88 8.85
N PRO A 46 -2.42 -8.51 10.05
CA PRO A 46 -1.80 -9.83 10.26
C PRO A 46 -2.17 -10.89 9.20
N SER A 47 -3.43 -10.91 8.73
CA SER A 47 -3.87 -11.86 7.69
C SER A 47 -3.19 -11.65 6.33
N ILE A 48 -2.72 -10.43 6.04
CA ILE A 48 -1.95 -10.10 4.83
C ILE A 48 -0.52 -10.60 4.96
N PHE A 49 0.08 -10.46 6.15
CA PHE A 49 1.40 -11.02 6.43
C PHE A 49 1.40 -12.55 6.37
N GLU A 50 0.41 -13.22 6.97
CA GLU A 50 0.30 -14.68 6.92
C GLU A 50 0.23 -15.21 5.48
N LYS A 51 -0.59 -14.59 4.62
CA LYS A 51 -0.66 -14.95 3.19
C LYS A 51 0.67 -14.73 2.48
N ALA A 52 1.30 -13.57 2.70
CA ALA A 52 2.54 -13.23 2.02
C ALA A 52 3.74 -14.07 2.49
N MET A 53 3.72 -14.61 3.71
CA MET A 53 4.70 -15.58 4.21
C MET A 53 4.40 -17.02 3.78
N GLY A 54 3.13 -17.38 3.57
CA GLY A 54 2.72 -18.73 3.18
C GLY A 54 2.75 -19.00 1.67
N GLU A 55 2.61 -17.96 0.84
CA GLU A 55 2.42 -18.08 -0.62
C GLU A 55 3.56 -17.48 -1.45
N GLY A 56 4.56 -16.81 -0.86
CA GLY A 56 5.61 -16.11 -1.60
C GLY A 56 6.98 -16.10 -0.92
N ASP A 57 8.01 -15.87 -1.73
CA ASP A 57 9.44 -15.81 -1.36
C ASP A 57 9.87 -14.44 -0.80
N ALA A 58 8.96 -13.46 -0.79
CA ALA A 58 9.25 -12.07 -0.44
C ALA A 58 9.86 -11.90 0.96
N TYR A 59 9.64 -12.86 1.86
CA TYR A 59 10.12 -12.83 3.24
C TYR A 59 11.28 -13.79 3.54
N ASP A 60 11.65 -14.65 2.59
CA ASP A 60 12.67 -15.71 2.80
C ASP A 60 14.00 -15.11 3.25
N ASP A 61 14.46 -14.04 2.59
CA ASP A 61 15.71 -13.32 2.92
C ASP A 61 15.74 -12.74 4.35
N ALA A 62 14.58 -12.56 5.00
CA ALA A 62 14.49 -11.96 6.33
C ALA A 62 14.18 -12.98 7.44
N ILE A 63 13.84 -14.22 7.07
CA ILE A 63 13.49 -15.32 8.00
C ILE A 63 14.56 -16.44 7.95
N GLY A 64 15.44 -16.44 6.94
CA GLY A 64 16.58 -17.36 6.79
C GLY A 64 17.82 -17.03 7.62
#